data_AF-A0AAD9PV86-F1
#
_entry.id   AF-A0AAD9PV86-F1
#
_cell.length_a   1.000
_cell.length_b   1.000
_cell.length_c   1.000
_cell.angle_alpha   90.00
_cell.angle_beta   90.00
_cell.angle_gamma   90.00
#
_symmetry.space_group_name_H-M   'P 1'
#
loop_
_entity.id
_entity.type
_entity.pdbx_description
1 polymer ?
#
loop_
_entity_poly.entity_id
_entity_poly.type
_entity_poly.pdbx_seq_one_letter_code
_entity_poly.pdbx_strand_id
1 'polypeptide(L)'
;MVENDDSVFLFLQLKNMIAALYSSRQQGTKEFTKDNQQFGWKTVETVFGQEMERAENGLSRNVPGLKYAFVYRDNWTRLNVWPAKIMQQRFMIATIQDLAREPNQEASGQSAAYLDACNLLFEQGLLSRRRINNRDSPVLANIRRGMSFFEEWAAAHDDTVYADNSKKARQKKFLAWQTWDLLCLVVNGFLSFCDLFFNNVAPNGKYFISPLRINGSAIESIYSILKFSSGGNLSALSYGPSLGKLITSKDMKQNKNSEKGYRDVVLNINGTAAANVACSRSDLVIPCQRLSNCLCIFAFPASISQSTIGDRFGSNACTLIAVKFGAYCFQSKLDLSLLWDQLPDVWFISFVNAICDGNEVYDELYNDTAVYLDVEDVVNAVGDLFNVESADRIFAFTNANEFQDFVDHINGVIQATHTDNYGVMISQNMTVGVLVKSNGLCAIIDSHQHVNSSGVA
;
A
#
# COMPACT_ATOMS: atom_id res chain seq x y z
N MET A 1 13.93 -26.96 2.69
CA MET A 1 14.25 -27.10 1.25
C MET A 1 12.94 -27.33 0.50
N VAL A 2 12.26 -26.25 0.07
CA VAL A 2 11.30 -26.20 -1.05
C VAL A 2 11.15 -24.72 -1.42
N GLU A 3 11.72 -24.34 -2.56
CA GLU A 3 11.36 -23.16 -3.36
C GLU A 3 10.09 -23.45 -4.19
N ASN A 4 9.36 -22.39 -4.52
CA ASN A 4 8.89 -22.01 -5.87
C ASN A 4 7.60 -21.17 -5.76
N ASP A 5 7.76 -19.84 -5.70
CA ASP A 5 6.70 -18.83 -5.86
C ASP A 5 7.08 -17.95 -7.09
N ASP A 6 6.94 -18.50 -8.30
CA ASP A 6 7.10 -17.82 -9.60
C ASP A 6 5.90 -18.24 -10.47
N SER A 7 5.09 -17.38 -11.12
CA SER A 7 5.19 -15.94 -11.36
C SER A 7 3.83 -15.29 -11.69
N VAL A 8 3.51 -14.21 -10.99
CA VAL A 8 2.40 -13.30 -11.28
C VAL A 8 2.84 -12.27 -12.31
N PHE A 9 2.04 -12.05 -13.35
CA PHE A 9 2.36 -11.19 -14.50
C PHE A 9 3.07 -9.86 -14.15
N LEU A 10 2.59 -9.10 -13.16
CA LEU A 10 3.19 -7.82 -12.75
C LEU A 10 4.52 -7.98 -11.98
N PHE A 11 4.61 -8.95 -11.08
CA PHE A 11 5.85 -9.26 -10.36
C PHE A 11 6.90 -9.88 -11.28
N LEU A 12 6.48 -10.68 -12.25
CA LEU A 12 7.33 -11.18 -13.33
C LEU A 12 7.91 -10.04 -14.12
N GLN A 13 7.09 -9.05 -14.49
CA GLN A 13 7.57 -7.90 -15.23
C GLN A 13 8.56 -7.07 -14.42
N LEU A 14 8.31 -6.80 -13.14
CA LEU A 14 9.29 -6.16 -12.25
C LEU A 14 10.61 -6.96 -12.20
N LYS A 15 10.54 -8.29 -12.04
CA LYS A 15 11.72 -9.15 -12.07
C LYS A 15 12.47 -9.05 -13.39
N ASN A 16 11.76 -9.02 -14.52
CA ASN A 16 12.36 -8.86 -15.84
C ASN A 16 13.09 -7.52 -15.98
N MET A 17 12.51 -6.43 -15.48
CA MET A 17 13.15 -5.11 -15.49
C MET A 17 14.43 -5.10 -14.66
N ILE A 18 14.43 -5.68 -13.46
CA ILE A 18 15.63 -5.74 -12.62
C ILE A 18 16.66 -6.74 -13.19
N ALA A 19 16.21 -7.85 -13.77
CA ALA A 19 17.09 -8.82 -14.44
C ALA A 19 17.74 -8.24 -15.70
N ALA A 20 17.04 -7.35 -16.41
CA ALA A 20 17.60 -6.62 -17.55
C ALA A 20 18.72 -5.69 -17.09
N LEU A 21 18.51 -4.94 -15.99
CA LEU A 21 19.57 -4.13 -15.37
C LEU A 21 20.73 -5.00 -14.88
N TYR A 22 20.47 -6.13 -14.21
CA TYR A 22 21.53 -7.07 -13.82
C TYR A 22 22.35 -7.59 -15.00
N SER A 23 21.71 -7.80 -16.15
CA SER A 23 22.38 -8.27 -17.36
C SER A 23 23.37 -7.24 -17.94
N SER A 24 23.38 -6.01 -17.43
CA SER A 24 24.36 -4.96 -17.77
C SER A 24 25.61 -4.93 -16.88
N ARG A 25 25.77 -5.92 -15.97
CA ARG A 25 26.99 -6.09 -15.15
C ARG A 25 28.23 -6.34 -16.01
N GLN A 26 29.41 -6.32 -15.38
CA GLN A 26 30.66 -6.69 -16.06
C GLN A 26 30.56 -8.13 -16.63
N GLN A 27 30.90 -8.31 -17.91
CA GLN A 27 30.71 -9.56 -18.67
C GLN A 27 29.24 -9.98 -18.87
N GLY A 28 28.30 -9.06 -18.63
CA GLY A 28 26.89 -9.24 -18.92
C GLY A 28 26.57 -9.26 -20.41
N THR A 29 25.31 -9.52 -20.72
CA THR A 29 24.81 -9.55 -22.11
C THR A 29 24.28 -8.20 -22.60
N LYS A 30 24.21 -7.21 -21.71
CA LYS A 30 23.70 -5.86 -21.98
C LYS A 30 24.75 -4.79 -21.67
N GLU A 31 24.62 -3.65 -22.31
CA GLU A 31 25.47 -2.47 -22.20
C GLU A 31 24.58 -1.22 -22.32
N PHE A 32 23.71 -1.01 -21.33
CA PHE A 32 22.69 0.03 -21.42
C PHE A 32 23.29 1.40 -21.67
N THR A 33 22.73 2.12 -22.63
CA THR A 33 23.20 3.44 -23.03
C THR A 33 22.00 4.38 -23.16
N LYS A 34 22.05 5.52 -22.46
CA LYS A 34 21.09 6.63 -22.60
C LYS A 34 21.86 7.94 -22.56
N ASP A 35 21.52 8.90 -23.41
CA ASP A 35 22.20 10.21 -23.50
C ASP A 35 23.73 10.10 -23.66
N ASN A 36 24.18 9.12 -24.46
CA ASN A 36 25.60 8.75 -24.65
C ASN A 36 26.35 8.30 -23.39
N GLN A 37 25.66 8.11 -22.26
CA GLN A 37 26.23 7.57 -21.04
C GLN A 37 25.88 6.09 -20.90
N GLN A 38 26.89 5.28 -20.59
CA GLN A 38 26.67 3.88 -20.22
C GLN A 38 26.31 3.78 -18.76
N PHE A 39 25.25 3.05 -18.43
CA PHE A 39 24.80 2.82 -17.06
C PHE A 39 24.47 1.35 -16.85
N GLY A 40 24.32 0.92 -15.60
CA GLY A 40 24.05 -0.49 -15.34
C GLY A 40 24.31 -0.97 -13.92
N TRP A 41 24.41 -2.30 -13.79
CA TRP A 41 24.50 -2.99 -12.50
C TRP A 41 25.73 -2.63 -11.67
N LYS A 42 26.81 -2.15 -12.32
CA LYS A 42 28.03 -1.72 -11.63
C LYS A 42 27.74 -0.68 -10.54
N THR A 43 26.79 0.21 -10.77
CA THR A 43 26.36 1.19 -9.77
C THR A 43 25.82 0.53 -8.50
N VAL A 44 25.05 -0.55 -8.65
CA VAL A 44 24.51 -1.33 -7.52
C VAL A 44 25.62 -2.06 -6.77
N GLU A 45 26.61 -2.60 -7.49
CA GLU A 45 27.80 -3.22 -6.89
C GLU A 45 28.62 -2.21 -6.08
N THR A 46 28.79 -0.98 -6.58
CA THR A 46 29.46 0.10 -5.87
C THR A 46 28.73 0.48 -4.58
N VAL A 47 27.41 0.69 -4.64
CA VAL A 47 26.59 0.97 -3.45
C VAL A 47 26.72 -0.15 -2.43
N PHE A 48 26.66 -1.42 -2.87
CA PHE A 48 26.83 -2.54 -1.97
C PHE A 48 28.20 -2.54 -1.27
N GLY A 49 29.29 -2.24 -2.00
CA GLY A 49 30.62 -2.12 -1.44
C GLY A 49 30.70 -1.05 -0.34
N GLN A 50 30.17 0.15 -0.62
CA GLN A 50 30.11 1.26 0.36
C GLN A 50 29.29 0.87 1.60
N GLU A 51 28.17 0.17 1.42
CA GLU A 51 27.32 -0.29 2.53
C GLU A 51 28.01 -1.37 3.39
N MET A 52 28.88 -2.20 2.81
CA MET A 52 29.69 -3.16 3.58
C MET A 52 30.76 -2.44 4.39
N GLU A 53 31.47 -1.49 3.77
CA GLU A 53 32.49 -0.68 4.45
C GLU A 53 31.90 0.12 5.63
N ARG A 54 30.70 0.71 5.45
CA ARG A 54 29.98 1.38 6.54
C ARG A 54 29.71 0.43 7.70
N ALA A 55 29.23 -0.78 7.40
CA ALA A 55 28.91 -1.77 8.42
C ALA A 55 30.17 -2.28 9.16
N GLU A 56 31.28 -2.46 8.44
CA GLU A 56 32.59 -2.83 9.03
C GLU A 56 33.12 -1.75 9.97
N ASN A 57 32.84 -0.48 9.66
CA ASN A 57 33.16 0.67 10.51
C ASN A 57 32.14 0.94 11.63
N GLY A 58 31.16 0.04 11.83
CA GLY A 58 30.13 0.19 12.88
C GLY A 58 29.08 1.27 12.59
N LEU A 59 29.00 1.78 11.37
CA LEU A 59 27.99 2.74 10.93
C LEU A 59 26.72 2.03 10.46
N SER A 60 25.57 2.68 10.63
CA SER A 60 24.31 2.20 10.09
C SER A 60 24.33 2.20 8.55
N ARG A 61 23.76 1.15 7.97
CA ARG A 61 23.54 0.99 6.53
C ARG A 61 22.47 1.97 6.05
N ASN A 62 22.70 2.61 4.91
CA ASN A 62 21.74 3.50 4.26
C ASN A 62 20.63 2.73 3.54
N VAL A 63 20.90 1.49 3.11
CA VAL A 63 19.93 0.60 2.45
C VAL A 63 19.61 -0.60 3.35
N PRO A 64 18.56 -0.50 4.19
CA PRO A 64 18.18 -1.57 5.09
C PRO A 64 17.87 -2.87 4.35
N GLY A 65 18.34 -4.00 4.89
CA GLY A 65 18.03 -5.32 4.34
C GLY A 65 18.75 -5.68 3.03
N LEU A 66 19.65 -4.83 2.51
CA LEU A 66 20.49 -5.18 1.36
C LEU A 66 21.44 -6.33 1.73
N LYS A 67 21.41 -7.41 0.94
CA LYS A 67 22.21 -8.62 1.12
C LYS A 67 23.04 -8.92 -0.12
N TYR A 68 24.17 -9.58 0.09
CA TYR A 68 25.07 -10.05 -0.97
C TYR A 68 24.30 -10.79 -2.07
N ALA A 69 23.44 -11.73 -1.70
CA ALA A 69 22.65 -12.55 -2.63
C ALA A 69 21.68 -11.75 -3.54
N PHE A 70 21.41 -10.48 -3.22
CA PHE A 70 20.53 -9.63 -4.05
C PHE A 70 21.30 -8.89 -5.13
N VAL A 71 22.58 -8.62 -4.85
CA VAL A 71 23.53 -7.92 -5.72
C VAL A 71 24.22 -8.92 -6.64
N TYR A 72 24.73 -10.01 -6.05
CA TYR A 72 25.39 -11.10 -6.76
C TYR A 72 24.41 -12.27 -6.88
N ARG A 73 23.54 -12.16 -7.89
CA ARG A 73 22.42 -13.10 -8.09
C ARG A 73 22.89 -14.41 -8.71
N ASP A 74 22.58 -15.51 -8.05
CA ASP A 74 22.61 -16.85 -8.63
C ASP A 74 21.29 -17.19 -9.36
N ASN A 75 21.20 -18.36 -9.99
CA ASN A 75 20.00 -18.73 -10.74
C ASN A 75 18.75 -18.86 -9.86
N TRP A 76 18.91 -19.14 -8.57
CA TRP A 76 17.83 -19.36 -7.62
C TRP A 76 17.23 -18.04 -7.11
N THR A 77 18.10 -17.08 -6.77
CA THR A 77 17.72 -15.73 -6.33
C THR A 77 17.08 -14.87 -7.43
N ARG A 78 17.24 -15.25 -8.71
CA ARG A 78 16.53 -14.60 -9.84
C ARG A 78 15.03 -14.87 -9.84
N LEU A 79 14.58 -15.95 -9.21
CA LEU A 79 13.16 -16.28 -9.06
C LEU A 79 12.53 -15.42 -7.96
N ASN A 80 13.26 -15.12 -6.90
CA ASN A 80 12.73 -14.34 -5.79
C ASN A 80 12.37 -12.89 -6.20
N VAL A 81 11.16 -12.46 -5.83
CA VAL A 81 10.64 -11.10 -6.04
C VAL A 81 11.25 -10.09 -5.07
N TRP A 82 11.61 -10.50 -3.85
CA TRP A 82 12.12 -9.62 -2.80
C TRP A 82 13.40 -8.86 -3.20
N PRO A 83 14.41 -9.49 -3.82
CA PRO A 83 15.55 -8.79 -4.39
C PRO A 83 15.16 -7.72 -5.41
N ALA A 84 14.12 -7.95 -6.22
CA ALA A 84 13.66 -6.95 -7.19
C ALA A 84 12.96 -5.78 -6.49
N LYS A 85 12.17 -6.05 -5.44
CA LYS A 85 11.54 -5.00 -4.64
C LYS A 85 12.56 -4.09 -3.97
N ILE A 86 13.60 -4.63 -3.32
CA ILE A 86 14.62 -3.82 -2.63
C ILE A 86 15.33 -2.86 -3.59
N MET A 87 15.62 -3.31 -4.82
CA MET A 87 16.39 -2.50 -5.78
C MET A 87 15.68 -1.20 -6.20
N GLN A 88 14.34 -1.20 -6.19
CA GLN A 88 13.55 0.00 -6.52
C GLN A 88 13.10 0.76 -5.26
N GLN A 89 13.59 0.45 -4.04
CA GLN A 89 13.16 1.16 -2.84
C GLN A 89 13.82 2.54 -2.73
N ARG A 90 13.13 3.48 -2.07
CA ARG A 90 13.58 4.86 -1.87
C ARG A 90 15.02 4.96 -1.35
N PHE A 91 15.41 4.08 -0.43
CA PHE A 91 16.73 4.08 0.18
C PHE A 91 17.83 3.71 -0.82
N MET A 92 17.57 2.71 -1.68
CA MET A 92 18.49 2.34 -2.76
C MET A 92 18.61 3.49 -3.77
N ILE A 93 17.48 4.06 -4.19
CA ILE A 93 17.45 5.16 -5.17
C ILE A 93 18.20 6.39 -4.63
N ALA A 94 17.91 6.80 -3.38
CA ALA A 94 18.58 7.93 -2.74
C ALA A 94 20.09 7.71 -2.61
N THR A 95 20.52 6.50 -2.21
CA THR A 95 21.96 6.19 -2.10
C THR A 95 22.65 6.25 -3.47
N ILE A 96 22.00 5.78 -4.54
CA ILE A 96 22.55 5.90 -5.90
C ILE A 96 22.58 7.37 -6.37
N GLN A 97 21.56 8.17 -6.02
CA GLN A 97 21.54 9.60 -6.33
C GLN A 97 22.65 10.36 -5.61
N ASP A 98 22.93 10.02 -4.35
CA ASP A 98 24.05 10.59 -3.61
C ASP A 98 25.38 10.21 -4.26
N LEU A 99 25.55 8.94 -4.65
CA LEU A 99 26.71 8.47 -5.41
C LEU A 99 26.86 9.23 -6.73
N ALA A 100 25.77 9.53 -7.43
CA ALA A 100 25.81 10.26 -8.70
C ALA A 100 26.29 11.71 -8.58
N ARG A 101 26.30 12.29 -7.36
CA ARG A 101 26.86 13.62 -7.09
C ARG A 101 28.39 13.57 -6.91
N GLU A 102 28.98 12.39 -6.76
CA GLU A 102 30.43 12.24 -6.66
C GLU A 102 31.11 12.46 -8.02
N PRO A 103 32.37 12.96 -8.04
CA PRO A 103 33.11 13.14 -9.28
C PRO A 103 33.26 11.82 -10.06
N ASN A 104 33.04 11.87 -11.38
CA ASN A 104 33.12 10.72 -12.29
C ASN A 104 32.05 9.63 -12.10
N GLN A 105 30.95 9.92 -11.40
CA GLN A 105 29.84 8.98 -11.17
C GLN A 105 28.55 9.35 -11.93
N GLU A 106 28.64 10.15 -12.99
CA GLU A 106 27.50 10.65 -13.77
C GLU A 106 26.57 9.51 -14.27
N ALA A 107 27.15 8.36 -14.64
CA ALA A 107 26.42 7.15 -15.04
C ALA A 107 25.47 6.60 -13.96
N SER A 108 25.78 6.84 -12.68
CA SER A 108 24.92 6.42 -11.57
C SER A 108 23.59 7.17 -11.55
N GLY A 109 23.55 8.40 -12.09
CA GLY A 109 22.31 9.16 -12.22
C GLY A 109 21.28 8.46 -13.12
N GLN A 110 21.73 7.86 -14.23
CA GLN A 110 20.86 7.10 -15.13
C GLN A 110 20.39 5.78 -14.49
N SER A 111 21.24 5.11 -13.71
CA SER A 111 20.86 3.93 -12.92
C SER A 111 19.79 4.27 -11.86
N ALA A 112 19.92 5.42 -11.18
CA ALA A 112 18.90 5.91 -10.25
C ALA A 112 17.57 6.21 -10.98
N ALA A 113 17.62 6.93 -12.11
CA ALA A 113 16.43 7.26 -12.89
C ALA A 113 15.71 6.00 -13.38
N TYR A 114 16.44 4.98 -13.81
CA TYR A 114 15.88 3.68 -14.19
C TYR A 114 15.14 3.00 -13.03
N LEU A 115 15.74 2.96 -11.84
CA LEU A 115 15.16 2.32 -10.66
C LEU A 115 13.98 3.12 -10.09
N ASP A 116 14.04 4.45 -10.18
CA ASP A 116 12.94 5.35 -9.82
C ASP A 116 11.74 5.18 -10.77
N ALA A 117 11.99 5.10 -12.08
CA ALA A 117 10.94 4.79 -13.05
C ALA A 117 10.29 3.42 -12.79
N CYS A 118 11.08 2.41 -12.38
CA CYS A 118 10.53 1.13 -11.92
C CYS A 118 9.67 1.31 -10.65
N ASN A 119 10.14 2.09 -9.66
CA ASN A 119 9.39 2.36 -8.44
C ASN A 119 8.03 3.01 -8.71
N LEU A 120 8.01 4.02 -9.57
CA LEU A 120 6.80 4.72 -9.99
C LEU A 120 5.82 3.79 -10.72
N LEU A 121 6.32 2.95 -11.65
CA LEU A 121 5.50 2.00 -12.39
C LEU A 121 4.93 0.89 -11.54
N PHE A 122 5.76 0.29 -10.68
CA PHE A 122 5.39 -0.92 -9.94
C PHE A 122 4.93 -0.56 -8.52
N GLU A 123 5.81 -0.16 -7.60
CA GLU A 123 5.43 0.02 -6.19
C GLU A 123 4.37 1.10 -5.99
N GLN A 124 4.56 2.28 -6.60
CA GLN A 124 3.62 3.39 -6.48
C GLN A 124 2.49 3.36 -7.53
N GLY A 125 2.54 2.38 -8.43
CA GLY A 125 1.64 2.25 -9.58
C GLY A 125 0.87 0.92 -9.58
N LEU A 126 1.30 -0.02 -10.41
CA LEU A 126 0.61 -1.28 -10.70
C LEU A 126 0.52 -2.25 -9.51
N LEU A 127 1.45 -2.15 -8.54
CA LEU A 127 1.45 -2.90 -7.29
C LEU A 127 1.01 -2.06 -6.10
N SER A 128 0.53 -0.84 -6.35
CA SER A 128 0.10 0.08 -5.31
C SER A 128 -1.08 -0.48 -4.53
N ARG A 129 -1.02 -0.31 -3.20
CA ARG A 129 -2.17 -0.56 -2.31
C ARG A 129 -3.23 0.54 -2.42
N ARG A 130 -2.85 1.68 -2.99
CA ARG A 130 -3.70 2.86 -3.14
C ARG A 130 -4.83 2.59 -4.13
N ARG A 131 -6.00 3.16 -3.84
CA ARG A 131 -7.16 3.07 -4.73
C ARG A 131 -7.07 4.13 -5.83
N ILE A 132 -7.54 3.76 -7.01
CA ILE A 132 -7.76 4.69 -8.11
C ILE A 132 -9.25 5.03 -8.09
N ASN A 133 -9.58 6.21 -7.59
CA ASN A 133 -10.98 6.67 -7.48
C ASN A 133 -11.42 7.54 -8.67
N ASN A 134 -10.46 8.05 -9.45
CA ASN A 134 -10.67 8.88 -10.63
C ASN A 134 -9.41 8.89 -11.51
N ARG A 135 -9.48 9.61 -12.63
CA ARG A 135 -8.41 9.73 -13.64
C ARG A 135 -7.19 10.51 -13.19
N ASP A 136 -7.39 11.41 -12.24
CA ASP A 136 -6.36 12.27 -11.65
C ASP A 136 -5.68 11.59 -10.46
N SER A 137 -5.95 10.29 -10.25
CA SER A 137 -5.33 9.50 -9.20
C SER A 137 -3.80 9.61 -9.29
N PRO A 138 -3.12 9.85 -8.15
CA PRO A 138 -1.66 9.88 -8.12
C PRO A 138 -1.03 8.56 -8.58
N VAL A 139 -1.72 7.43 -8.42
CA VAL A 139 -1.27 6.12 -8.94
C VAL A 139 -1.16 6.14 -10.47
N LEU A 140 -2.16 6.68 -11.16
CA LEU A 140 -2.14 6.79 -12.62
C LEU A 140 -1.08 7.79 -13.08
N ALA A 141 -0.89 8.89 -12.35
CA ALA A 141 0.17 9.85 -12.61
C ALA A 141 1.57 9.22 -12.47
N ASN A 142 1.78 8.41 -11.44
CA ASN A 142 3.03 7.66 -11.22
C ASN A 142 3.28 6.67 -12.35
N ILE A 143 2.27 5.89 -12.77
CA ILE A 143 2.41 4.95 -13.89
C ILE A 143 2.81 5.70 -15.17
N ARG A 144 2.15 6.81 -15.49
CA ARG A 144 2.47 7.61 -16.68
C ARG A 144 3.90 8.18 -16.61
N ARG A 145 4.30 8.75 -15.47
CA ARG A 145 5.63 9.30 -15.26
C ARG A 145 6.73 8.25 -15.33
N GLY A 146 6.50 7.08 -14.73
CA GLY A 146 7.46 5.98 -14.81
C GLY A 146 7.56 5.42 -16.23
N MET A 147 6.45 5.36 -16.98
CA MET A 147 6.46 4.93 -18.38
C MET A 147 7.18 5.91 -19.30
N SER A 148 7.01 7.23 -19.10
CA SER A 148 7.60 8.25 -19.97
C SER A 148 9.12 8.16 -20.00
N PHE A 149 9.77 7.82 -18.88
CA PHE A 149 11.21 7.56 -18.85
C PHE A 149 11.63 6.49 -19.89
N PHE A 150 10.89 5.38 -19.96
CA PHE A 150 11.22 4.28 -20.88
C PHE A 150 10.86 4.62 -22.33
N GLU A 151 9.78 5.36 -22.56
CA GLU A 151 9.40 5.84 -23.90
C GLU A 151 10.43 6.85 -24.45
N GLU A 152 10.86 7.80 -23.63
CA GLU A 152 11.93 8.74 -23.96
C GLU A 152 13.24 8.01 -24.24
N TRP A 153 13.58 7.01 -23.42
CA TRP A 153 14.77 6.19 -23.65
C TRP A 153 14.67 5.38 -24.94
N ALA A 154 13.51 4.79 -25.24
CA ALA A 154 13.29 4.06 -26.49
C ALA A 154 13.40 4.97 -27.71
N ALA A 155 12.78 6.15 -27.67
CA ALA A 155 12.87 7.14 -28.74
C ALA A 155 14.32 7.61 -28.97
N ALA A 156 15.02 7.98 -27.88
CA ALA A 156 16.42 8.37 -27.96
C ALA A 156 17.31 7.22 -28.48
N HIS A 157 17.03 5.98 -28.08
CA HIS A 157 17.75 4.80 -28.59
C HIS A 157 17.56 4.64 -30.10
N ASP A 158 16.34 4.78 -30.59
CA ASP A 158 16.01 4.66 -32.01
C ASP A 158 16.73 5.74 -32.85
N ASP A 159 16.75 6.98 -32.38
CA ASP A 159 17.39 8.12 -33.04
C ASP A 159 18.93 8.11 -32.95
N THR A 160 19.51 7.36 -32.00
CA THR A 160 20.96 7.34 -31.80
C THR A 160 21.69 6.48 -32.85
N VAL A 161 22.72 7.05 -33.48
CA VAL A 161 23.66 6.32 -34.35
C VAL A 161 24.86 5.88 -33.52
N TYR A 162 24.95 4.59 -33.19
CA TYR A 162 26.07 4.03 -32.45
C TYR A 162 27.28 3.71 -33.34
N ALA A 163 28.47 3.60 -32.74
CA ALA A 163 29.69 3.19 -33.46
C ALA A 163 29.54 1.82 -34.17
N ASP A 164 28.87 0.87 -33.53
CA ASP A 164 28.35 -0.35 -34.16
C ASP A 164 26.82 -0.33 -34.12
N ASN A 165 26.21 -0.08 -35.29
CA ASN A 165 24.76 -0.04 -35.48
C ASN A 165 24.16 -1.37 -35.93
N SER A 166 24.90 -2.48 -35.87
CA SER A 166 24.33 -3.79 -36.13
C SER A 166 23.14 -4.04 -35.20
N LYS A 167 22.11 -4.74 -35.71
CA LYS A 167 20.91 -5.09 -34.92
C LYS A 167 21.28 -5.76 -33.59
N LYS A 168 22.32 -6.60 -33.59
CA LYS A 168 22.84 -7.29 -32.40
C LYS A 168 23.46 -6.32 -31.39
N ALA A 169 24.28 -5.36 -31.84
CA ALA A 169 24.89 -4.37 -30.97
C ALA A 169 23.85 -3.41 -30.37
N ARG A 170 22.90 -2.93 -31.19
CA ARG A 170 21.80 -2.07 -30.71
C ARG A 170 20.94 -2.76 -29.66
N GLN A 171 20.61 -4.04 -29.87
CA GLN A 171 19.88 -4.86 -28.89
C GLN A 171 20.58 -4.98 -27.54
N LYS A 172 21.90 -4.79 -27.44
CA LYS A 172 22.59 -4.78 -26.15
C LYS A 172 22.41 -3.48 -25.39
N LYS A 173 22.14 -2.37 -26.08
CA LYS A 173 22.11 -1.01 -25.53
C LYS A 173 20.78 -0.59 -24.92
N PHE A 174 19.75 -1.39 -25.15
CA PHE A 174 18.39 -1.18 -24.66
C PHE A 174 17.83 -2.48 -24.02
N LEU A 175 16.62 -2.38 -23.47
CA LEU A 175 15.83 -3.53 -23.03
C LEU A 175 15.69 -4.57 -24.16
N ALA A 176 15.51 -5.84 -23.78
CA ALA A 176 15.14 -6.84 -24.79
C ALA A 176 13.74 -6.50 -25.34
N TRP A 177 13.52 -6.66 -26.64
CA TRP A 177 12.25 -6.35 -27.29
C TRP A 177 11.05 -6.98 -26.58
N GLN A 178 11.16 -8.26 -26.19
CA GLN A 178 10.11 -8.94 -25.43
C GLN A 178 9.80 -8.26 -24.08
N THR A 179 10.83 -7.77 -23.37
CA THR A 179 10.64 -7.07 -22.08
C THR A 179 9.97 -5.72 -22.29
N TRP A 180 10.38 -5.00 -23.34
CA TRP A 180 9.82 -3.71 -23.72
C TRP A 180 8.35 -3.83 -24.17
N ASP A 181 8.07 -4.71 -25.13
CA ASP A 181 6.72 -4.93 -25.65
C ASP A 181 5.76 -5.35 -24.54
N LEU A 182 6.21 -6.22 -23.63
CA LEU A 182 5.42 -6.63 -22.48
C LEU A 182 5.14 -5.46 -21.53
N LEU A 183 6.13 -4.60 -21.28
CA LEU A 183 5.95 -3.39 -20.47
C LEU A 183 4.89 -2.47 -21.09
N CYS A 184 5.01 -2.18 -22.38
CA CYS A 184 4.05 -1.37 -23.12
C CYS A 184 2.64 -1.96 -23.05
N LEU A 185 2.49 -3.27 -23.26
CA LEU A 185 1.20 -3.94 -23.22
C LEU A 185 0.55 -3.85 -21.83
N VAL A 186 1.33 -4.10 -20.77
CA VAL A 186 0.84 -4.01 -19.38
C VAL A 186 0.37 -2.60 -19.08
N VAL A 187 1.21 -1.60 -19.32
CA VAL A 187 0.96 -0.22 -18.94
C VAL A 187 -0.18 0.37 -19.77
N ASN A 188 -0.09 0.31 -21.09
CA ASN A 188 -1.12 0.88 -21.97
C ASN A 188 -2.45 0.14 -21.84
N GLY A 189 -2.41 -1.18 -21.65
CA GLY A 189 -3.62 -1.97 -21.37
C GLY A 189 -4.29 -1.55 -20.07
N PHE A 190 -3.51 -1.39 -18.99
CA PHE A 190 -4.04 -0.96 -17.69
C PHE A 190 -4.59 0.46 -17.72
N LEU A 191 -3.88 1.41 -18.34
CA LEU A 191 -4.34 2.79 -18.47
C LEU A 191 -5.64 2.86 -19.28
N SER A 192 -5.70 2.16 -20.42
CA SER A 192 -6.92 2.09 -21.26
C SER A 192 -8.10 1.47 -20.51
N PHE A 193 -7.84 0.42 -19.71
CA PHE A 193 -8.85 -0.16 -18.83
C PHE A 193 -9.38 0.85 -17.81
N CYS A 194 -8.51 1.63 -17.18
CA CYS A 194 -8.91 2.66 -16.22
C CYS A 194 -9.77 3.73 -16.90
N ASP A 195 -9.38 4.21 -18.08
CA ASP A 195 -10.14 5.21 -18.83
C ASP A 195 -11.54 4.71 -19.20
N LEU A 196 -11.64 3.46 -19.66
CA LEU A 196 -12.91 2.80 -19.96
C LEU A 196 -13.78 2.62 -18.70
N PHE A 197 -13.17 2.20 -17.59
CA PHE A 197 -13.88 2.00 -16.32
C PHE A 197 -14.49 3.31 -15.81
N PHE A 198 -13.73 4.41 -15.80
CA PHE A 198 -14.27 5.70 -15.33
C PHE A 198 -15.22 6.35 -16.33
N ASN A 199 -15.12 6.06 -17.63
CA ASN A 199 -16.12 6.50 -18.61
C ASN A 199 -17.47 5.79 -18.42
N ASN A 200 -17.44 4.47 -18.26
CA ASN A 200 -18.62 3.64 -18.51
C ASN A 200 -19.19 3.00 -17.23
N VAL A 201 -18.36 2.71 -16.24
CA VAL A 201 -18.73 1.95 -15.03
C VAL A 201 -18.86 2.85 -13.81
N ALA A 202 -17.94 3.81 -13.67
CA ALA A 202 -17.84 4.66 -12.48
C ALA A 202 -17.82 6.18 -12.80
N PRO A 203 -18.71 6.71 -13.66
CA PRO A 203 -18.66 8.12 -14.06
C PRO A 203 -18.94 9.12 -12.91
N ASN A 204 -19.55 8.65 -11.82
CA ASN A 204 -19.85 9.44 -10.63
C ASN A 204 -18.88 9.19 -9.45
N GLY A 205 -17.76 8.49 -9.67
CA GLY A 205 -16.76 8.22 -8.64
C GLY A 205 -17.21 7.25 -7.54
N LYS A 206 -18.32 6.53 -7.74
CA LYS A 206 -18.86 5.58 -6.75
C LYS A 206 -18.01 4.30 -6.62
N TYR A 207 -17.29 3.93 -7.67
CA TYR A 207 -16.44 2.74 -7.69
C TYR A 207 -14.99 3.12 -7.90
N PHE A 208 -14.10 2.25 -7.44
CA PHE A 208 -12.66 2.44 -7.53
C PHE A 208 -11.98 1.20 -8.11
N ILE A 209 -10.76 1.37 -8.59
CA ILE A 209 -9.88 0.28 -9.02
C ILE A 209 -8.82 0.07 -7.95
N SER A 210 -8.58 -1.19 -7.58
CA SER A 210 -7.42 -1.59 -6.77
C SER A 210 -6.38 -2.25 -7.69
N PRO A 211 -5.27 -1.58 -8.02
CA PRO A 211 -4.24 -2.12 -8.93
C PRO A 211 -3.71 -3.48 -8.45
N LEU A 212 -3.50 -3.61 -7.14
CA LEU A 212 -3.03 -4.84 -6.52
C LEU A 212 -3.96 -6.05 -6.75
N ARG A 213 -5.25 -5.84 -7.03
CA ARG A 213 -6.19 -6.94 -7.32
C ARG A 213 -6.15 -7.37 -8.79
N ILE A 214 -5.48 -6.62 -9.66
CA ILE A 214 -5.34 -6.91 -11.09
C ILE A 214 -4.01 -7.65 -11.30
N ASN A 215 -3.86 -8.76 -10.58
CA ASN A 215 -2.69 -9.63 -10.68
C ASN A 215 -3.06 -11.10 -10.39
N GLY A 216 -2.17 -12.01 -10.76
CA GLY A 216 -2.27 -13.44 -10.50
C GLY A 216 -1.87 -13.91 -9.10
N SER A 217 -1.54 -13.04 -8.14
CA SER A 217 -1.02 -13.43 -6.81
C SER A 217 -2.03 -14.24 -6.01
N ALA A 218 -3.31 -13.95 -6.18
CA ALA A 218 -4.39 -14.73 -5.58
C ALA A 218 -4.38 -16.18 -6.10
N ILE A 219 -4.14 -16.38 -7.39
CA ILE A 219 -4.11 -17.71 -8.02
C ILE A 219 -2.89 -18.51 -7.53
N GLU A 220 -1.72 -17.89 -7.42
CA GLU A 220 -0.54 -18.57 -6.86
C GLU A 220 -0.75 -18.99 -5.42
N SER A 221 -1.39 -18.14 -4.62
CA SER A 221 -1.71 -18.46 -3.24
C SER A 221 -2.59 -19.72 -3.15
N ILE A 222 -3.54 -19.87 -4.09
CA ILE A 222 -4.31 -21.13 -4.24
C ILE A 222 -3.37 -22.30 -4.55
N TYR A 223 -2.47 -22.16 -5.53
CA TYR A 223 -1.55 -23.25 -5.89
C TYR A 223 -0.65 -23.66 -4.72
N SER A 224 -0.18 -22.71 -3.92
CA SER A 224 0.61 -22.97 -2.72
C SER A 224 -0.20 -23.73 -1.66
N ILE A 225 -1.46 -23.35 -1.44
CA ILE A 225 -2.38 -24.09 -0.55
C ILE A 225 -2.65 -25.50 -1.09
N LEU A 226 -2.91 -25.65 -2.40
CA LEU A 226 -3.14 -26.95 -3.03
C LEU A 226 -1.92 -27.85 -2.90
N LYS A 227 -0.72 -27.32 -3.19
CA LYS A 227 0.55 -28.05 -3.03
C LYS A 227 0.76 -28.48 -1.59
N PHE A 228 0.52 -27.59 -0.62
CA PHE A 228 0.59 -27.94 0.80
C PHE A 228 -0.40 -29.05 1.17
N SER A 229 -1.67 -28.93 0.74
CA SER A 229 -2.71 -29.93 1.02
C SER A 229 -2.43 -31.32 0.40
N SER A 230 -1.62 -31.36 -0.66
CA SER A 230 -1.14 -32.58 -1.32
C SER A 230 0.18 -33.13 -0.74
N GLY A 231 0.69 -32.57 0.37
CA GLY A 231 1.96 -33.01 0.97
C GLY A 231 3.19 -32.66 0.14
N GLY A 232 3.12 -31.59 -0.67
CA GLY A 232 4.21 -31.11 -1.51
C GLY A 232 4.20 -31.64 -2.96
N ASN A 233 3.45 -32.71 -3.24
CA ASN A 233 3.38 -33.36 -4.55
C ASN A 233 2.01 -33.18 -5.21
N LEU A 234 1.78 -31.97 -5.73
CA LEU A 234 0.60 -31.69 -6.54
C LEU A 234 0.79 -32.30 -7.94
N SER A 235 -0.09 -33.23 -8.30
CA SER A 235 -0.11 -33.92 -9.59
C SER A 235 -1.50 -33.79 -10.21
N ALA A 236 -1.64 -34.11 -11.51
CA ALA A 236 -2.95 -34.13 -12.16
C ALA A 236 -3.96 -35.03 -11.42
N LEU A 237 -3.50 -36.14 -10.83
CA LEU A 237 -4.32 -37.09 -10.07
C LEU A 237 -4.71 -36.57 -8.69
N SER A 238 -3.83 -35.80 -8.03
CA SER A 238 -4.08 -35.24 -6.69
C SER A 238 -4.69 -33.85 -6.72
N TYR A 239 -4.70 -33.17 -7.87
CA TYR A 239 -5.26 -31.82 -8.04
C TYR A 239 -6.76 -31.78 -7.74
N GLY A 240 -7.56 -32.61 -8.41
CA GLY A 240 -9.02 -32.66 -8.20
C GLY A 240 -9.43 -32.91 -6.74
N PRO A 241 -8.86 -33.94 -6.07
CA PRO A 241 -9.10 -34.17 -4.64
C PRO A 241 -8.63 -33.03 -3.73
N SER A 242 -7.49 -32.39 -4.02
CA SER A 242 -6.95 -31.27 -3.22
C SER A 242 -7.80 -30.01 -3.38
N LEU A 243 -8.24 -29.72 -4.61
CA LEU A 243 -9.18 -28.64 -4.91
C LEU A 243 -10.54 -28.90 -4.27
N GLY A 244 -11.03 -30.13 -4.35
CA GLY A 244 -12.24 -30.56 -3.65
C GLY A 244 -12.14 -30.27 -2.15
N LYS A 245 -11.05 -30.70 -1.48
CA LYS A 245 -10.81 -30.38 -0.07
C LYS A 245 -10.79 -28.87 0.19
N LEU A 246 -10.13 -28.08 -0.65
CA LEU A 246 -10.09 -26.63 -0.50
C LEU A 246 -11.48 -25.98 -0.60
N ILE A 247 -12.31 -26.43 -1.55
CA ILE A 247 -13.67 -25.93 -1.75
C ILE A 247 -14.57 -26.31 -0.56
N THR A 248 -14.45 -27.54 -0.04
CA THR A 248 -15.29 -28.03 1.07
C THR A 248 -14.80 -27.58 2.44
N SER A 249 -13.50 -27.33 2.62
CA SER A 249 -12.91 -26.80 3.85
C SER A 249 -13.08 -25.29 3.94
N LYS A 250 -14.31 -24.81 4.12
CA LYS A 250 -14.58 -23.42 4.54
C LYS A 250 -14.04 -23.08 5.95
N ASP A 251 -13.48 -24.04 6.70
CA ASP A 251 -12.98 -23.87 8.08
C ASP A 251 -11.50 -24.29 8.30
N MET A 252 -10.56 -23.91 7.42
CA MET A 252 -9.16 -24.28 7.66
C MET A 252 -8.49 -23.49 8.81
N LYS A 253 -8.14 -24.24 9.86
CA LYS A 253 -7.23 -23.84 10.95
C LYS A 253 -5.88 -23.34 10.42
N GLN A 254 -5.46 -22.21 10.98
CA GLN A 254 -4.18 -21.52 10.79
C GLN A 254 -2.96 -22.45 10.78
N ASN A 255 -2.12 -22.31 9.76
CA ASN A 255 -0.80 -22.95 9.70
C ASN A 255 0.18 -22.15 10.58
N LYS A 256 0.62 -22.71 11.70
CA LYS A 256 1.45 -22.01 12.71
C LYS A 256 2.86 -21.65 12.24
N ASN A 257 3.31 -22.14 11.08
CA ASN A 257 4.67 -21.97 10.57
C ASN A 257 4.74 -21.10 9.30
N SER A 258 3.65 -20.46 8.87
CA SER A 258 3.71 -19.43 7.82
C SER A 258 4.08 -18.11 8.47
N GLU A 259 5.15 -17.47 8.00
CA GLU A 259 5.38 -16.05 8.29
C GLU A 259 4.10 -15.27 7.95
N LYS A 260 3.62 -14.47 8.91
CA LYS A 260 2.29 -13.84 8.88
C LYS A 260 2.23 -12.76 7.80
N GLY A 261 1.45 -12.99 6.75
CA GLY A 261 1.10 -12.03 5.69
C GLY A 261 0.46 -12.73 4.48
N TYR A 262 -0.62 -12.16 3.92
CA TYR A 262 -1.50 -12.54 2.76
C TYR A 262 -1.91 -14.03 2.58
N ARG A 263 -1.16 -14.99 3.10
CA ARG A 263 -1.29 -16.45 2.95
C ARG A 263 -2.46 -17.06 3.73
N ASP A 264 -3.09 -16.28 4.61
CA ASP A 264 -4.13 -16.75 5.55
C ASP A 264 -5.57 -16.35 5.15
N VAL A 265 -5.80 -15.79 3.95
CA VAL A 265 -7.15 -15.47 3.47
C VAL A 265 -7.82 -16.71 2.86
N VAL A 266 -8.96 -17.12 3.42
CA VAL A 266 -9.83 -18.13 2.80
C VAL A 266 -10.41 -17.57 1.50
N LEU A 267 -10.05 -18.17 0.37
CA LEU A 267 -10.64 -17.86 -0.92
C LEU A 267 -12.02 -18.51 -1.00
N ASN A 268 -13.07 -17.69 -1.08
CA ASN A 268 -14.45 -18.16 -1.20
C ASN A 268 -14.72 -18.56 -2.65
N ILE A 269 -14.52 -19.84 -2.98
CA ILE A 269 -14.64 -20.41 -4.34
C ILE A 269 -16.09 -20.80 -4.70
N ASN A 270 -17.04 -20.62 -3.77
CA ASN A 270 -18.44 -20.86 -4.08
C ASN A 270 -19.10 -19.54 -4.49
N GLY A 271 -19.43 -19.42 -5.77
CA GLY A 271 -20.25 -18.36 -6.36
C GLY A 271 -21.70 -18.30 -5.86
N THR A 272 -21.93 -18.66 -4.60
CA THR A 272 -23.14 -18.34 -3.86
C THR A 272 -22.84 -17.15 -2.97
N ALA A 273 -23.49 -16.03 -3.30
CA ALA A 273 -23.40 -14.72 -2.67
C ALA A 273 -23.02 -14.76 -1.18
N ALA A 274 -21.76 -14.44 -0.90
CA ALA A 274 -21.34 -13.96 0.40
C ALA A 274 -20.39 -12.78 0.15
N ALA A 275 -20.97 -11.58 0.32
CA ALA A 275 -20.32 -10.29 0.53
C ALA A 275 -19.06 -10.00 -0.29
N ASN A 276 -19.28 -9.67 -1.56
CA ASN A 276 -18.43 -8.69 -2.23
C ASN A 276 -18.41 -7.41 -1.36
N VAL A 277 -17.32 -7.10 -0.70
CA VAL A 277 -17.03 -5.70 -0.31
C VAL A 277 -16.24 -5.03 -1.43
N ALA A 278 -16.79 -5.14 -2.65
CA ALA A 278 -16.93 -3.92 -3.41
C ALA A 278 -17.96 -3.11 -2.64
N CYS A 279 -17.64 -1.90 -2.17
CA CYS A 279 -18.63 -1.03 -1.54
C CYS A 279 -19.59 -0.50 -2.63
N SER A 280 -20.33 -1.40 -3.26
CA SER A 280 -21.52 -1.09 -4.04
C SER A 280 -22.61 -0.80 -3.03
N ARG A 281 -22.91 0.49 -2.86
CA ARG A 281 -23.94 1.15 -2.04
C ARG A 281 -25.38 0.61 -2.16
N SER A 282 -25.64 -0.61 -2.60
CA SER A 282 -27.04 -0.97 -2.92
C SER A 282 -27.87 -1.25 -1.66
N ASP A 283 -27.31 -1.84 -0.60
CA ASP A 283 -28.14 -2.37 0.50
C ASP A 283 -27.59 -2.20 1.93
N LEU A 284 -26.41 -1.59 2.13
CA LEU A 284 -25.86 -1.45 3.49
C LEU A 284 -26.39 -0.18 4.19
N VAL A 285 -27.45 -0.36 4.96
CA VAL A 285 -28.02 0.65 5.87
C VAL A 285 -27.37 0.49 7.24
N ILE A 286 -26.83 1.59 7.80
CA ILE A 286 -26.35 1.63 9.19
C ILE A 286 -27.46 2.27 10.04
N PRO A 287 -28.32 1.46 10.70
CA PRO A 287 -29.44 1.98 11.46
C PRO A 287 -28.97 2.68 12.74
N CYS A 288 -29.75 3.67 13.17
CA CYS A 288 -29.58 4.31 14.47
C CYS A 288 -30.09 3.39 15.59
N GLN A 289 -29.24 3.08 16.56
CA GLN A 289 -29.64 2.49 17.83
C GLN A 289 -29.76 3.60 18.88
N ARG A 290 -30.98 4.06 19.15
CA ARG A 290 -31.23 5.07 20.18
C ARG A 290 -31.21 4.42 21.57
N LEU A 291 -30.27 4.84 22.42
CA LEU A 291 -30.15 4.36 23.80
C LEU A 291 -30.85 5.30 24.79
N SER A 292 -30.92 6.59 24.48
CA SER A 292 -31.66 7.59 25.25
C SER A 292 -32.02 8.80 24.37
N ASN A 293 -32.67 9.82 24.94
CA ASN A 293 -32.97 11.05 24.22
C ASN A 293 -31.72 11.88 23.86
N CYS A 294 -30.58 11.59 24.48
CA CYS A 294 -29.31 12.28 24.25
C CYS A 294 -28.20 11.36 23.72
N LEU A 295 -28.49 10.08 23.43
CA LEU A 295 -27.50 9.10 23.02
C LEU A 295 -28.03 8.18 21.91
N CYS A 296 -27.30 8.15 20.80
CA CYS A 296 -27.51 7.23 19.69
C CYS A 296 -26.20 6.56 19.28
N ILE A 297 -26.27 5.30 18.87
CA ILE A 297 -25.13 4.51 18.39
C ILE A 297 -25.39 4.08 16.95
N PHE A 298 -24.36 4.20 16.10
CA PHE A 298 -24.34 3.66 14.76
C PHE A 298 -23.29 2.56 14.68
N ALA A 299 -23.74 1.30 14.69
CA ALA A 299 -22.83 0.15 14.72
C ALA A 299 -22.48 -0.30 13.29
N PHE A 300 -21.20 -0.29 12.97
CA PHE A 300 -20.70 -0.82 11.70
C PHE A 300 -20.56 -2.35 11.77
N PRO A 301 -20.79 -3.07 10.65
CA PRO A 301 -20.48 -4.50 10.57
C PRO A 301 -19.01 -4.75 10.90
N ALA A 302 -18.69 -5.91 11.48
CA ALA A 302 -17.31 -6.29 11.79
C ALA A 302 -16.37 -6.34 10.57
N SER A 303 -16.91 -6.39 9.34
CA SER A 303 -16.15 -6.27 8.09
C SER A 303 -15.67 -4.84 7.77
N ILE A 304 -16.21 -3.83 8.48
CA ILE A 304 -15.83 -2.43 8.38
C ILE A 304 -15.20 -2.01 9.71
N SER A 305 -13.96 -2.43 9.91
CA SER A 305 -13.09 -1.99 11.00
C SER A 305 -11.67 -1.80 10.49
N GLN A 306 -10.81 -1.11 11.24
CA GLN A 306 -9.40 -0.96 10.89
C GLN A 306 -8.68 -2.29 10.69
N SER A 307 -9.10 -3.31 11.42
CA SER A 307 -8.46 -4.62 11.42
C SER A 307 -8.96 -5.56 10.33
N THR A 308 -10.08 -5.25 9.66
CA THR A 308 -10.77 -6.18 8.75
C THR A 308 -11.10 -5.58 7.39
N ILE A 309 -11.19 -4.26 7.27
CA ILE A 309 -11.59 -3.61 6.02
C ILE A 309 -10.57 -3.92 4.92
N GLY A 310 -11.07 -4.32 3.75
CA GLY A 310 -10.21 -4.73 2.63
C GLY A 310 -9.48 -6.06 2.83
N ASP A 311 -10.03 -6.96 3.66
CA ASP A 311 -9.48 -8.27 4.02
C ASP A 311 -8.17 -8.19 4.82
N ARG A 312 -8.00 -7.12 5.62
CA ARG A 312 -6.86 -6.97 6.53
C ARG A 312 -6.98 -7.93 7.72
N PHE A 313 -5.84 -8.19 8.38
CA PHE A 313 -5.75 -8.99 9.60
C PHE A 313 -5.02 -8.21 10.70
N GLY A 314 -5.73 -7.26 11.29
CA GLY A 314 -5.21 -6.37 12.32
C GLY A 314 -4.72 -5.04 11.77
N SER A 315 -4.62 -4.07 12.67
CA SER A 315 -4.09 -2.73 12.39
C SER A 315 -3.68 -2.06 13.70
N ASN A 316 -2.57 -1.33 13.64
CA ASN A 316 -2.09 -0.42 14.69
C ASN A 316 -2.23 1.05 14.25
N ALA A 317 -3.03 1.32 13.21
CA ALA A 317 -3.16 2.64 12.59
C ALA A 317 -4.22 3.53 13.25
N CYS A 318 -4.77 3.16 14.41
CA CYS A 318 -5.91 3.84 15.04
C CYS A 318 -5.68 5.34 15.22
N THR A 319 -4.48 5.77 15.63
CA THR A 319 -4.16 7.19 15.77
C THR A 319 -4.14 7.94 14.43
N LEU A 320 -3.56 7.35 13.39
CA LEU A 320 -3.61 7.92 12.03
C LEU A 320 -5.05 8.02 11.51
N ILE A 321 -5.85 6.98 11.73
CA ILE A 321 -7.25 6.94 11.30
C ILE A 321 -8.05 8.03 12.02
N ALA A 322 -7.89 8.17 13.34
CA ALA A 322 -8.59 9.17 14.14
C ALA A 322 -8.20 10.59 13.70
N VAL A 323 -6.91 10.89 13.51
CA VAL A 323 -6.45 12.21 13.02
C VAL A 323 -6.99 12.48 11.61
N LYS A 324 -6.88 11.50 10.69
CA LYS A 324 -7.37 11.64 9.31
C LYS A 324 -8.88 11.86 9.24
N PHE A 325 -9.65 11.20 10.11
CA PHE A 325 -11.09 11.42 10.17
C PHE A 325 -11.43 12.86 10.58
N GLY A 326 -10.65 13.48 11.48
CA GLY A 326 -10.77 14.90 11.81
C GLY A 326 -10.70 15.80 10.59
N ALA A 327 -9.72 15.57 9.71
CA ALA A 327 -9.61 16.30 8.44
C ALA A 327 -10.86 16.12 7.56
N TYR A 328 -11.42 14.91 7.50
CA TYR A 328 -12.65 14.64 6.77
C TYR A 328 -13.88 15.32 7.38
N CYS A 329 -13.95 15.47 8.70
CA CYS A 329 -15.01 16.21 9.39
C CYS A 329 -15.10 17.64 8.87
N PHE A 330 -13.95 18.34 8.80
CA PHE A 330 -13.91 19.74 8.36
C PHE A 330 -14.07 19.88 6.84
N GLN A 331 -13.41 19.02 6.05
CA GLN A 331 -13.51 19.06 4.58
C GLN A 331 -14.94 18.78 4.09
N SER A 332 -15.60 17.79 4.69
CA SER A 332 -16.95 17.36 4.30
C SER A 332 -18.05 18.11 5.05
N LYS A 333 -17.68 19.00 5.99
CA LYS A 333 -18.59 19.74 6.88
C LYS A 333 -19.61 18.81 7.54
N LEU A 334 -19.10 17.77 8.20
CA LEU A 334 -19.96 16.78 8.86
C LEU A 334 -20.80 17.43 9.95
N ASP A 335 -22.11 17.18 9.90
CA ASP A 335 -23.08 17.65 10.90
C ASP A 335 -23.35 16.56 11.94
N LEU A 336 -24.07 16.87 13.03
CA LEU A 336 -24.55 15.91 14.02
C LEU A 336 -26.03 16.12 14.30
N SER A 337 -26.79 15.01 14.36
CA SER A 337 -28.19 15.05 14.76
C SER A 337 -28.62 13.77 15.47
N LEU A 338 -29.31 13.94 16.60
CA LEU A 338 -29.97 12.85 17.35
C LEU A 338 -31.27 12.38 16.67
N LEU A 339 -31.74 13.12 15.66
CA LEU A 339 -32.97 12.82 14.91
C LEU A 339 -32.70 11.87 13.72
N TRP A 340 -31.46 11.47 13.48
CA TRP A 340 -31.15 10.53 12.42
C TRP A 340 -31.64 9.12 12.77
N ASP A 341 -32.40 8.54 11.85
CA ASP A 341 -32.81 7.13 11.90
C ASP A 341 -31.77 6.22 11.22
N GLN A 342 -30.89 6.80 10.38
CA GLN A 342 -29.81 6.13 9.67
C GLN A 342 -28.60 7.07 9.58
N LEU A 343 -27.39 6.49 9.61
CA LEU A 343 -26.16 7.27 9.40
C LEU A 343 -26.12 7.87 7.98
N PRO A 344 -25.91 9.18 7.82
CA PRO A 344 -25.79 9.79 6.49
C PRO A 344 -24.64 9.20 5.67
N ASP A 345 -24.84 9.13 4.35
CA ASP A 345 -23.83 8.57 3.43
C ASP A 345 -22.49 9.29 3.51
N VAL A 346 -22.50 10.60 3.71
CA VAL A 346 -21.26 11.39 3.85
C VAL A 346 -20.46 10.93 5.06
N TRP A 347 -21.12 10.61 6.18
CA TRP A 347 -20.47 10.07 7.38
C TRP A 347 -19.88 8.69 7.13
N PHE A 348 -20.66 7.80 6.50
CA PHE A 348 -20.22 6.47 6.13
C PHE A 348 -18.97 6.52 5.23
N ILE A 349 -19.01 7.33 4.17
CA ILE A 349 -17.91 7.47 3.22
C ILE A 349 -16.68 8.07 3.89
N SER A 350 -16.83 9.15 4.66
CA SER A 350 -15.72 9.77 5.39
C SER A 350 -15.07 8.79 6.36
N PHE A 351 -15.85 7.97 7.06
CA PHE A 351 -15.34 7.01 8.04
C PHE A 351 -14.60 5.86 7.36
N VAL A 352 -15.21 5.24 6.34
CA VAL A 352 -14.56 4.19 5.55
C VAL A 352 -13.27 4.70 4.91
N ASN A 353 -13.27 5.91 4.36
CA ASN A 353 -12.08 6.51 3.76
C ASN A 353 -11.01 6.78 4.81
N ALA A 354 -11.35 7.31 5.98
CA ALA A 354 -10.38 7.51 7.07
C ALA A 354 -9.72 6.21 7.51
N ILE A 355 -10.50 5.13 7.66
CA ILE A 355 -9.94 3.81 8.00
C ILE A 355 -8.98 3.34 6.91
N CYS A 356 -9.37 3.47 5.64
CA CYS A 356 -8.54 3.02 4.52
C CYS A 356 -7.25 3.84 4.41
N ASP A 357 -7.35 5.17 4.46
CA ASP A 357 -6.23 6.09 4.32
C ASP A 357 -5.26 6.00 5.51
N GLY A 358 -5.79 5.92 6.74
CA GLY A 358 -4.94 5.79 7.92
C GLY A 358 -4.16 4.46 7.93
N ASN A 359 -4.81 3.36 7.52
CA ASN A 359 -4.14 2.07 7.33
C ASN A 359 -3.09 2.11 6.21
N GLU A 360 -3.39 2.79 5.11
CA GLU A 360 -2.48 2.94 3.97
C GLU A 360 -1.20 3.69 4.39
N VAL A 361 -1.35 4.83 5.06
CA VAL A 361 -0.23 5.64 5.55
C VAL A 361 0.59 4.89 6.60
N TYR A 362 -0.08 4.17 7.50
CA TYR A 362 0.63 3.35 8.49
C TYR A 362 1.53 2.30 7.83
N ASP A 363 0.99 1.57 6.84
CA ASP A 363 1.74 0.55 6.12
C ASP A 363 2.94 1.14 5.36
N GLU A 364 2.78 2.34 4.79
CA GLU A 364 3.87 3.02 4.08
C GLU A 364 5.02 3.43 5.03
N LEU A 365 4.68 3.89 6.23
CA LEU A 365 5.67 4.37 7.19
C LEU A 365 6.37 3.23 7.93
N TYR A 366 5.62 2.20 8.37
CA TYR A 366 6.10 1.21 9.33
C TYR A 366 6.14 -0.22 8.78
N ASN A 367 5.58 -0.45 7.59
CA ASN A 367 5.52 -1.75 6.91
C ASN A 367 5.04 -2.86 7.87
N ASP A 368 5.87 -3.89 8.15
CA ASP A 368 5.52 -5.02 9.01
C ASP A 368 5.87 -4.80 10.49
N THR A 369 6.29 -3.58 10.87
CA THR A 369 6.69 -3.26 12.25
C THR A 369 5.49 -2.75 13.04
N ALA A 370 5.17 -3.41 14.14
CA ALA A 370 4.14 -2.96 15.06
C ALA A 370 4.65 -1.78 15.90
N VAL A 371 4.32 -0.56 15.49
CA VAL A 371 4.58 0.70 16.19
C VAL A 371 3.26 1.32 16.64
N TYR A 372 3.12 1.64 17.92
CA TYR A 372 1.98 2.42 18.42
C TYR A 372 2.36 3.90 18.35
N LEU A 373 1.46 4.70 17.80
CA LEU A 373 1.69 6.13 17.56
C LEU A 373 0.85 6.96 18.52
N ASP A 374 1.47 7.98 19.11
CA ASP A 374 0.73 9.08 19.72
C ASP A 374 0.40 10.18 18.69
N VAL A 375 -0.25 11.26 19.14
CA VAL A 375 -0.63 12.37 18.25
C VAL A 375 0.61 13.13 17.77
N GLU A 376 1.65 13.26 18.59
CA GLU A 376 2.88 13.96 18.21
C GLU A 376 3.62 13.19 17.11
N ASP A 377 3.68 11.86 17.21
CA ASP A 377 4.23 10.99 16.18
C ASP A 377 3.53 11.19 14.82
N VAL A 378 2.19 11.26 14.83
CA VAL A 378 1.39 11.46 13.61
C VAL A 378 1.62 12.84 13.02
N VAL A 379 1.62 13.89 13.84
CA VAL A 379 1.86 15.27 13.38
C VAL A 379 3.24 15.40 12.76
N ASN A 380 4.26 14.83 13.41
CA ASN A 380 5.65 14.87 12.93
C ASN A 380 5.86 14.05 11.65
N ALA A 381 5.18 12.91 11.52
CA ALA A 381 5.35 12.04 10.35
C ALA A 381 4.54 12.50 9.14
N VAL A 382 3.28 12.92 9.34
CA VAL A 382 2.29 13.12 8.26
C VAL A 382 1.31 14.28 8.50
N GLY A 383 1.62 15.22 9.40
CA GLY A 383 0.76 16.37 9.70
C GLY A 383 0.33 17.15 8.45
N ASP A 384 1.27 17.45 7.55
CA ASP A 384 1.00 18.13 6.29
C ASP A 384 0.07 17.33 5.36
N LEU A 385 0.25 16.00 5.28
CA LEU A 385 -0.59 15.12 4.48
C LEU A 385 -2.02 15.04 5.01
N PHE A 386 -2.18 15.23 6.33
CA PHE A 386 -3.47 15.14 7.02
C PHE A 386 -4.11 16.51 7.26
N ASN A 387 -3.50 17.60 6.76
CA ASN A 387 -3.96 18.98 6.97
C ASN A 387 -4.13 19.31 8.47
N VAL A 388 -3.17 18.88 9.29
CA VAL A 388 -3.15 19.25 10.72
C VAL A 388 -2.45 20.61 10.84
N GLU A 389 -3.22 21.67 11.12
CA GLU A 389 -2.68 23.03 11.25
C GLU A 389 -1.94 23.26 12.58
N SER A 390 -2.48 22.72 13.68
CA SER A 390 -1.84 22.72 15.00
C SER A 390 -2.39 21.57 15.86
N ALA A 391 -1.57 21.09 16.80
CA ALA A 391 -2.00 20.18 17.86
C ALA A 391 -1.96 20.95 19.18
N ASP A 392 -3.06 21.60 19.53
CA ASP A 392 -3.12 22.45 20.72
C ASP A 392 -3.63 21.68 21.94
N ARG A 393 -2.75 21.56 22.93
CA ARG A 393 -2.97 21.12 24.34
C ARG A 393 -3.38 19.66 24.55
N ILE A 394 -2.41 18.88 25.04
CA ILE A 394 -2.66 17.58 25.65
C ILE A 394 -3.42 17.78 26.97
N PHE A 395 -4.59 17.14 27.09
CA PHE A 395 -5.38 17.08 28.32
C PHE A 395 -5.41 15.63 28.82
N ALA A 396 -4.95 15.41 30.05
CA ALA A 396 -4.98 14.11 30.71
C ALA A 396 -6.01 14.12 31.84
N PHE A 397 -6.82 13.07 31.91
CA PHE A 397 -7.79 12.86 32.98
C PHE A 397 -7.79 11.40 33.42
N THR A 398 -8.42 11.12 34.55
CA THR A 398 -8.61 9.75 35.06
C THR A 398 -10.09 9.47 35.28
N ASN A 399 -10.46 8.22 35.49
CA ASN A 399 -11.85 7.85 35.81
C ASN A 399 -12.23 8.14 37.29
N ALA A 400 -11.37 8.81 38.06
CA ALA A 400 -11.59 9.07 39.48
C ALA A 400 -12.89 9.86 39.77
N ASN A 401 -13.30 10.73 38.84
CA ASN A 401 -14.50 11.57 38.93
C ASN A 401 -15.54 11.22 37.85
N GLU A 402 -15.71 9.95 37.49
CA GLU A 402 -16.71 9.52 36.48
C GLU A 402 -16.61 10.30 35.14
N PHE A 403 -15.39 10.66 34.73
CA PHE A 403 -15.12 11.47 33.52
C PHE A 403 -15.60 12.93 33.57
N GLN A 404 -16.01 13.45 34.73
CA GLN A 404 -16.46 14.84 34.87
C GLN A 404 -15.37 15.84 34.44
N ASP A 405 -14.11 15.57 34.75
CA ASP A 405 -12.98 16.42 34.32
C ASP A 405 -12.90 16.55 32.79
N PHE A 406 -13.24 15.48 32.05
CA PHE A 406 -13.29 15.48 30.59
C PHE A 406 -14.48 16.28 30.06
N VAL A 407 -15.65 16.13 30.69
CA VAL A 407 -16.85 16.91 30.37
C VAL A 407 -16.58 18.40 30.57
N ASP A 408 -15.98 18.76 31.71
CA ASP A 408 -15.64 20.15 32.03
C ASP A 408 -14.62 20.73 31.03
N HIS A 409 -13.64 19.92 30.62
CA HIS A 409 -12.69 20.31 29.59
C HIS A 409 -13.37 20.58 28.24
N ILE A 410 -14.21 19.65 27.75
CA ILE A 410 -14.96 19.84 26.49
C ILE A 410 -15.85 21.09 26.57
N ASN A 411 -16.58 21.27 27.67
CA ASN A 411 -17.43 22.45 27.87
C ASN A 411 -16.61 23.74 27.85
N GLY A 412 -15.42 23.74 28.47
CA GLY A 412 -14.50 24.86 28.43
C GLY A 412 -14.00 25.18 27.02
N VAL A 413 -13.67 24.15 26.22
CA VAL A 413 -13.25 24.32 24.82
C VAL A 413 -14.38 24.89 23.95
N ILE A 414 -15.61 24.39 24.10
CA ILE A 414 -16.79 24.91 23.38
C ILE A 414 -17.04 26.38 23.74
N GLN A 415 -17.00 26.70 25.04
CA GLN A 415 -17.23 28.06 25.53
C GLN A 415 -16.14 29.04 25.08
N ALA A 416 -14.90 28.60 24.92
CA ALA A 416 -13.79 29.47 24.52
C ALA A 416 -13.72 29.72 23.01
N THR A 417 -14.05 28.72 22.19
CA THR A 417 -13.78 28.76 20.73
C THR A 417 -15.00 29.10 19.89
N HIS A 418 -16.22 28.83 20.38
CA HIS A 418 -17.49 29.00 19.65
C HIS A 418 -17.51 28.40 18.24
N THR A 419 -16.67 27.38 17.99
CA THR A 419 -16.49 26.71 16.70
C THR A 419 -16.55 25.20 16.91
N ASP A 420 -16.66 24.47 15.81
CA ASP A 420 -16.58 23.01 15.85
C ASP A 420 -15.13 22.59 16.10
N ASN A 421 -14.92 21.67 17.02
CA ASN A 421 -13.60 21.19 17.42
C ASN A 421 -13.50 19.68 17.19
N TYR A 422 -12.30 19.20 16.91
CA TYR A 422 -12.02 17.79 16.80
C TYR A 422 -10.84 17.42 17.69
N GLY A 423 -11.01 16.41 18.52
CA GLY A 423 -9.99 15.87 19.42
C GLY A 423 -9.74 14.40 19.17
N VAL A 424 -8.62 13.91 19.70
CA VAL A 424 -8.25 12.51 19.69
C VAL A 424 -8.05 12.05 21.12
N MET A 425 -8.71 10.96 21.50
CA MET A 425 -8.60 10.37 22.83
C MET A 425 -7.83 9.05 22.73
N ILE A 426 -6.75 8.93 23.49
CA ILE A 426 -5.92 7.72 23.56
C ILE A 426 -6.07 7.08 24.93
N SER A 427 -6.43 5.80 24.97
CA SER A 427 -6.51 5.01 26.19
C SER A 427 -6.09 3.57 25.92
N GLN A 428 -5.20 3.01 26.75
CA GLN A 428 -4.74 1.62 26.66
C GLN A 428 -4.28 1.21 25.24
N ASN A 429 -3.52 2.09 24.56
CA ASN A 429 -3.04 1.92 23.18
C ASN A 429 -4.15 1.87 22.11
N MET A 430 -5.38 2.25 22.45
CA MET A 430 -6.47 2.45 21.50
C MET A 430 -6.77 3.93 21.36
N THR A 431 -7.08 4.34 20.13
CA THR A 431 -7.30 5.74 19.80
C THR A 431 -8.65 5.95 19.15
N VAL A 432 -9.45 6.87 19.67
CA VAL A 432 -10.76 7.25 19.12
C VAL A 432 -10.81 8.74 18.81
N GLY A 433 -11.62 9.10 17.81
CA GLY A 433 -11.90 10.49 17.47
C GLY A 433 -13.04 11.06 18.29
N VAL A 434 -13.00 12.36 18.57
CA VAL A 434 -14.06 13.09 19.27
C VAL A 434 -14.39 14.36 18.48
N LEU A 435 -15.54 14.37 17.81
CA LEU A 435 -16.07 15.57 17.15
C LEU A 435 -16.99 16.31 18.12
N VAL A 436 -16.75 17.60 18.33
CA VAL A 436 -17.53 18.47 19.20
C VAL A 436 -18.07 19.63 18.38
N LYS A 437 -19.39 19.76 18.29
CA LYS A 437 -20.04 20.86 17.58
C LYS A 437 -20.23 22.05 18.51
N SER A 438 -20.22 23.25 17.95
CA SER A 438 -20.47 24.51 18.66
C SER A 438 -21.82 24.56 19.39
N ASN A 439 -22.79 23.74 18.99
CA ASN A 439 -24.09 23.59 19.66
C ASN A 439 -24.09 22.61 20.85
N GLY A 440 -22.93 22.04 21.20
CA GLY A 440 -22.76 21.10 22.32
C GLY A 440 -23.03 19.63 21.98
N LEU A 441 -23.37 19.29 20.73
CA LEU A 441 -23.44 17.89 20.30
C LEU A 441 -22.04 17.33 20.12
N CYS A 442 -21.83 16.10 20.59
CA CYS A 442 -20.56 15.39 20.47
C CYS A 442 -20.76 14.04 19.79
N ALA A 443 -19.75 13.58 19.06
CA ALA A 443 -19.68 12.23 18.52
C ALA A 443 -18.33 11.59 18.83
N ILE A 444 -18.35 10.33 19.26
CA ILE A 444 -17.17 9.49 19.45
C ILE A 444 -17.07 8.56 18.25
N ILE A 445 -15.87 8.47 17.67
CA ILE A 445 -15.59 7.74 16.44
C ILE A 445 -14.56 6.67 16.73
N ASP A 446 -14.98 5.42 16.61
CA ASP A 446 -14.16 4.25 16.95
C ASP A 446 -14.00 3.31 15.75
N SER A 447 -12.77 3.13 15.29
CA SER A 447 -12.40 2.26 14.16
C SER A 447 -12.10 0.81 14.56
N HIS A 448 -12.09 0.49 15.85
CA HIS A 448 -11.70 -0.84 16.33
C HIS A 448 -12.79 -1.89 16.10
N GLN A 449 -12.37 -3.15 16.06
CA GLN A 449 -13.29 -4.28 16.02
C GLN A 449 -13.68 -4.68 17.44
N HIS A 450 -14.99 -4.76 17.71
CA HIS A 450 -15.52 -5.23 18.98
C HIS A 450 -16.07 -6.65 18.84
N VAL A 451 -15.53 -7.60 19.61
CA VAL A 451 -15.98 -9.00 19.60
C VAL A 451 -17.13 -9.13 20.60
N ASN A 452 -18.35 -9.18 20.06
CA ASN A 452 -19.63 -9.18 20.78
C ASN A 452 -20.01 -7.80 21.35
N SER A 453 -21.22 -7.39 21.02
CA SER A 453 -21.92 -6.23 21.53
C SER A 453 -21.92 -6.19 23.06
N SER A 454 -21.03 -5.37 23.60
CA SER A 454 -21.22 -4.65 24.86
C SER A 454 -20.59 -3.28 24.63
N GLY A 455 -21.46 -2.28 24.50
CA GLY A 455 -21.24 -1.00 23.84
C GLY A 455 -19.95 -0.25 24.18
N VAL A 456 -19.48 0.51 23.20
CA VAL A 456 -18.71 1.73 23.44
C VAL A 456 -19.68 2.87 23.10
N ALA A 457 -19.94 3.71 24.09
CA ALA A 457 -20.96 4.78 24.08
C ALA A 457 -20.51 6.00 23.27
#